data_AF-A0AAE3HNC0-F1
#
_entry.id   AF-A0AAE3HNC0-F1
#
_cell.length_a   1.000
_cell.length_b   1.000
_cell.length_c   1.000
_cell.angle_alpha   90.00
_cell.angle_beta   90.00
_cell.angle_gamma   90.00
#
_symmetry.space_group_name_H-M   'P 1'
#
loop_
_entity.id
_entity.type
_entity.pdbx_description
1 polymer ?
#
loop_
_entity_poly.entity_id
_entity_poly.type
_entity_poly.pdbx_seq_one_letter_code
_entity_poly.pdbx_strand_id
1 'polypeptide(L)' 'MDWGLYRYRHRVENAFARLKQFRAIATRYDKLQRNYASMIALACAIMWLPMLKINRP' A
#
# COMPACT_ATOMS: atom_id res chain seq x y z
N MET A 1 13.92 10.88 -21.82
CA MET A 1 13.21 10.70 -20.53
C MET A 1 11.94 9.90 -20.79
N ASP A 2 11.85 8.68 -20.26
CA ASP A 2 10.70 7.80 -20.49
C ASP A 2 9.55 8.13 -19.52
N TRP A 3 8.58 8.91 -20.01
CA TRP A 3 7.41 9.35 -19.22
C TRP A 3 6.47 8.19 -18.85
N GLY A 4 6.49 7.11 -19.64
CA GLY A 4 5.66 5.92 -19.44
C GLY A 4 6.02 5.17 -18.16
N LEU A 5 7.31 4.94 -17.92
CA LEU A 5 7.81 4.28 -16.72
C LEU A 5 7.56 5.13 -15.46
N TYR A 6 7.63 6.46 -15.58
CA TYR A 6 7.44 7.39 -14.47
C TYR A 6 6.01 7.36 -13.90
N ARG A 7 5.01 7.18 -14.77
CA ARG A 7 3.59 7.10 -14.37
C ARG A 7 3.31 5.89 -13.48
N TYR A 8 4.00 4.78 -13.68
CA TYR A 8 3.83 3.58 -12.85
C TYR A 8 4.47 3.76 -11.47
N ARG A 9 5.64 4.42 -11.41
CA ARG A 9 6.33 4.72 -10.15
C ARG A 9 5.49 5.58 -9.22
N HIS A 10 4.77 6.57 -9.74
CA HIS A 10 3.91 7.42 -8.94
C HIS A 10 2.80 6.63 -8.20
N ARG A 11 2.21 5.62 -8.85
CA ARG A 11 1.21 4.74 -8.20
C ARG A 11 1.82 3.91 -7.08
N VAL A 12 3.02 3.40 -7.31
CA VAL A 12 3.79 2.61 -6.33
C VAL A 12 4.18 3.49 -5.14
N GLU A 13 4.69 4.70 -5.36
CA GLU A 13 5.00 5.65 -4.30
C GLU A 13 3.77 6.05 -3.48
N ASN A 14 2.62 6.27 -4.12
CA ASN A 14 1.39 6.60 -3.41
C ASN A 14 0.92 5.43 -2.53
N ALA A 15 1.09 4.19 -2.99
CA ALA A 15 0.85 2.99 -2.18
C ALA A 15 1.79 2.91 -0.96
N PHE A 16 3.09 3.14 -1.17
CA PHE A 16 4.08 3.16 -0.10
C PHE A 16 3.88 4.31 0.88
N ALA A 17 3.40 5.47 0.42
CA ALA A 17 3.05 6.61 1.28
C ALA A 17 1.89 6.26 2.20
N ARG A 18 0.85 5.58 1.69
CA ARG A 18 -0.28 5.09 2.50
C ARG A 18 0.16 3.98 3.47
N LEU A 19 1.04 3.08 3.05
CA LEU A 19 1.64 2.07 3.94
C LEU A 19 2.46 2.73 5.07
N LYS A 20 3.17 3.82 4.78
CA LYS A 20 3.94 4.57 5.78
C LYS A 20 3.09 5.35 6.80
N GLN A 21 1.82 5.66 6.49
CA GLN A 21 0.90 6.23 7.49
C GLN A 21 0.62 5.25 8.65
N PHE A 22 0.72 3.95 8.39
CA PHE A 22 0.62 2.95 9.45
C PHE A 22 1.95 2.89 10.21
N ARG A 23 2.03 3.66 11.31
CA ARG A 23 3.21 3.73 12.19
C ARG A 23 3.72 2.35 12.60
N ALA A 24 2.81 1.39 12.82
CA ALA A 24 3.19 0.01 13.15
C ALA A 24 3.96 -0.73 12.02
N ILE A 25 3.66 -0.45 10.75
CA ILE A 25 4.39 -0.97 9.59
C ILE A 25 5.71 -0.22 9.40
N ALA A 26 5.68 1.12 9.51
CA ALA A 26 6.84 1.98 9.31
C ALA A 26 7.96 1.77 10.34
N THR A 27 7.59 1.53 11.60
CA THR A 27 8.57 1.31 12.67
C THR A 27 9.02 -0.15 12.77
N ARG A 28 8.46 -1.05 11.93
CA ARG A 28 8.69 -2.51 11.98
C ARG A 28 8.71 -3.05 13.42
N TYR A 29 7.72 -2.64 14.20
CA TYR A 29 7.70 -2.96 15.64
C TYR A 29 7.38 -4.44 15.90
N ASP A 30 6.89 -5.14 14.87
CA ASP A 30 6.50 -6.52 15.00
C ASP A 30 7.70 -7.47 14.95
N LYS A 31 7.92 -8.19 16.06
CA LYS A 31 8.96 -9.22 16.18
C LYS A 31 8.66 -10.45 15.31
N LEU A 32 7.40 -10.72 14.97
CA LEU A 32 6.99 -11.85 14.16
C LEU A 32 6.76 -11.44 12.71
N GLN A 33 7.55 -12.02 11.82
CA GLN A 33 7.42 -11.82 10.37
C GLN A 33 6.00 -12.11 9.85
N ARG A 34 5.28 -13.04 10.50
CA ARG A 34 3.91 -13.41 10.14
C ARG A 34 2.93 -12.27 10.38
N ASN A 35 3.00 -11.59 11.53
CA ASN A 35 2.07 -10.50 11.85
C ASN A 35 2.38 -9.24 11.02
N TYR A 36 3.67 -8.99 10.74
CA TYR A 36 4.08 -7.95 9.78
C TYR A 36 3.50 -8.20 8.38
N ALA A 37 3.59 -9.44 7.87
CA ALA A 37 3.02 -9.81 6.58
C ALA A 37 1.49 -9.67 6.56
N SER A 38 0.80 -10.08 7.64
CA SER A 38 -0.65 -9.91 7.78
C SER A 38 -1.07 -8.43 7.77
N MET A 39 -0.33 -7.55 8.46
CA MET A 39 -0.60 -6.10 8.45
C MET A 39 -0.41 -5.49 7.07
N ILE A 40 0.62 -5.90 6.31
CA ILE A 40 0.82 -5.45 4.93
C ILE A 40 -0.32 -5.93 4.03
N ALA A 41 -0.72 -7.20 4.16
CA ALA A 41 -1.83 -7.76 3.39
C ALA A 41 -3.14 -7.02 3.67
N LEU A 42 -3.40 -6.70 4.94
CA LEU A 42 -4.58 -5.93 5.35
C LEU A 42 -4.54 -4.50 4.78
N ALA A 43 -3.40 -3.82 4.87
CA ALA A 43 -3.23 -2.48 4.30
C ALA A 43 -3.42 -2.48 2.77
N CYS A 44 -2.93 -3.51 2.09
CA CYS A 44 -3.14 -3.69 0.65
C CYS A 44 -4.63 -3.91 0.32
N ALA A 45 -5.34 -4.74 1.10
CA ALA A 45 -6.78 -4.97 0.93
C ALA A 45 -7.60 -3.69 1.16
N ILE A 46 -7.27 -2.90 2.18
CA ILE A 46 -7.93 -1.60 2.47
C ILE A 46 -7.66 -0.60 1.33
N MET A 47 -6.47 -0.61 0.75
CA MET A 47 -6.15 0.25 -0.38
C MET A 47 -6.89 -0.15 -1.67
N TRP A 48 -7.15 -1.45 -1.86
CA TRP A 48 -7.88 -1.99 -3.00
C TRP A 48 -9.40 -1.77 -2.88
N LEU A 49 -9.98 -1.84 -1.68
CA LEU A 49 -11.43 -1.71 -1.48
C LEU A 49 -12.09 -0.45 -2.10
N PRO A 50 -11.53 0.77 -1.99
CA PRO A 50 -12.10 1.95 -2.66
C PRO A 50 -11.95 1.91 -4.19
N MET A 51 -10.98 1.18 -4.73
CA MET A 51 -10.85 0.93 -6.18
C MET A 51 -12.00 0.08 -6.70
N LEU A 52 -12.61 -0.77 -5.86
CA LEU A 52 -13.80 -1.54 -6.24
C LEU A 52 -15.08 -0.69 -6.14
N LYS A 53 -15.14 0.28 -5.21
CA LYS A 53 -16.30 1.16 -5.05
C LYS A 53 -16.45 2.22 -6.15
N ILE A 54 -15.37 2.59 -6.83
CA ILE A 54 -15.39 3.55 -7.96
C ILE A 54 -15.88 2.91 -9.28
N ASN A 55 -16.14 1.60 -9.29
CA ASN A 55 -16.77 0.88 -10.41
C ASN A 55 -18.16 0.37 -10.00
N ARG A 56 -19.04 1.31 -9.65
CA ARG A 56 -20.49 1.08 -9.60
C ARG A 56 -21.10 2.00 -10.67
N PRO A 57 -21.90 1.47 -11.62
CA PRO A 57 -22.58 2.30 -12.62
C PRO A 57 -23.54 3.30 -11.95
#